data_AF-A0A1G6CS45-F1
#
_entry.id   AF-A0A1G6CS45-F1
#
_cell.length_a   1.000
_cell.length_b   1.000
_cell.length_c   1.000
_cell.angle_alpha   90.00
_cell.angle_beta   90.00
_cell.angle_gamma   90.00
#
_symmetry.space_group_name_H-M   'P 1'
#
loop_
_entity.id
_entity.type
_entity.pdbx_description
1 polymer ?
#
loop_
_entity_poly.entity_id
_entity_poly.type
_entity_poly.pdbx_seq_one_letter_code
_entity_poly.pdbx_strand_id
1 'polypeptide(L)' 'RKTGYEIMQSLIKHKPINDPVYEFIQKKRSEGKCGKEAMIAGLNKFLRVYYGKVMELYSE' A
#
# COMPACT_ATOMS: atom_id res chain seq x y z
N ARG A 1 0.76 -14.43 2.98
CA ARG A 1 0.83 -14.00 1.55
C ARG A 1 -0.55 -13.67 0.95
N LYS A 2 -1.58 -14.49 1.17
CA LYS A 2 -2.95 -14.26 0.65
C LYS A 2 -3.56 -12.92 1.10
N THR A 3 -3.55 -12.62 2.40
CA THR A 3 -4.13 -11.38 2.94
C THR A 3 -3.51 -10.12 2.33
N GLY A 4 -2.18 -10.02 2.30
CA GLY A 4 -1.50 -8.86 1.70
C GLY A 4 -1.84 -8.68 0.22
N TYR A 5 -1.98 -9.79 -0.52
CA TYR A 5 -2.41 -9.75 -1.92
C TYR A 5 -3.86 -9.23 -2.04
N GLU A 6 -4.78 -9.70 -1.21
CA GLU A 6 -6.18 -9.26 -1.21
C GLU A 6 -6.33 -7.78 -0.84
N ILE A 7 -5.54 -7.29 0.12
CA ILE A 7 -5.51 -5.85 0.47
C ILE A 7 -5.05 -5.02 -0.73
N MET A 8 -3.95 -5.40 -1.37
CA MET A 8 -3.45 -4.68 -2.55
C MET A 8 -4.45 -4.71 -3.71
N GLN A 9 -5.08 -5.86 -3.94
CA GLN A 9 -6.11 -6.01 -4.98
C GLN A 9 -7.33 -5.13 -4.70
N SER A 10 -7.77 -5.04 -3.45
CA SER A 10 -8.86 -4.15 -3.04
C SER A 10 -8.52 -2.69 -3.36
N LEU A 11 -7.33 -2.21 -2.96
CA LEU A 11 -6.87 -0.85 -3.24
C LEU A 11 -6.83 -0.56 -4.75
N ILE A 12 -6.29 -1.48 -5.55
CA ILE A 12 -6.20 -1.34 -7.00
C ILE A 12 -7.59 -1.30 -7.65
N LYS A 13 -8.53 -2.13 -7.17
CA LYS A 13 -9.90 -2.20 -7.70
C LYS A 13 -10.70 -0.95 -7.39
N HIS A 14 -10.63 -0.48 -6.15
CA HIS A 14 -11.46 0.63 -5.66
C HIS A 14 -10.88 2.00 -5.97
N LYS A 15 -9.57 2.12 -6.21
CA LYS A 15 -8.89 3.38 -6.58
C LYS A 15 -9.24 4.55 -5.64
N PRO A 16 -9.08 4.36 -4.31
CA PRO A 16 -9.43 5.41 -3.35
C PRO A 16 -8.65 6.70 -3.61
N ILE A 17 -9.33 7.84 -3.48
CA ILE A 17 -8.75 9.18 -3.64
C ILE A 17 -7.93 9.52 -2.40
N ASN A 18 -6.76 10.13 -2.57
CA ASN A 18 -5.85 10.56 -1.51
C ASN A 18 -5.37 9.41 -0.58
N ASP A 19 -5.38 8.17 -1.06
CA ASP A 19 -4.81 7.05 -0.31
C ASP A 19 -3.30 6.93 -0.59
N PRO A 20 -2.44 7.11 0.44
CA PRO A 20 -0.98 7.17 0.25
C PRO A 20 -0.37 5.82 -0.17
N VAL A 21 -1.09 4.70 -0.02
CA VAL A 21 -0.64 3.39 -0.48
C VAL A 21 -0.99 3.21 -1.95
N TYR A 22 -2.22 3.53 -2.34
CA TYR A 22 -2.68 3.47 -3.73
C TYR A 22 -1.86 4.41 -4.63
N GLU A 23 -1.66 5.67 -4.21
CA GLU A 23 -0.82 6.62 -4.94
C GLU A 23 0.62 6.10 -5.11
N PHE A 24 1.16 5.44 -4.07
CA PHE A 24 2.50 4.84 -4.15
C PHE A 24 2.55 3.66 -5.12
N ILE A 25 1.52 2.81 -5.17
CA ILE A 25 1.41 1.73 -6.16
C ILE A 25 1.39 2.31 -7.58
N GLN A 26 0.62 3.37 -7.81
CA GLN A 26 0.53 4.04 -9.11
C GLN A 26 1.87 4.66 -9.51
N LYS A 27 2.58 5.30 -8.58
CA LYS A 27 3.94 5.81 -8.79
C LYS A 27 4.91 4.68 -9.19
N LYS A 28 4.86 3.52 -8.52
CA LYS A 28 5.73 2.39 -8.86
C LYS A 28 5.45 1.84 -10.25
N ARG A 29 4.18 1.82 -10.66
CA ARG A 29 3.78 1.46 -12.03
C ARG A 29 4.29 2.46 -13.06
N SER A 30 4.21 3.76 -12.79
CA SER A 30 4.74 4.80 -13.71
C SER A 30 6.26 4.76 -13.83
N GLU A 31 6.97 4.27 -12.80
CA GLU A 31 8.42 4.00 -12.84
C GLU A 31 8.78 2.73 -13.64
N GLY A 32 7.81 2.05 -14.25
CA GLY A 32 8.02 0.85 -15.07
C GLY A 32 8.12 -0.46 -14.27
N LYS A 33 7.80 -0.46 -12.98
CA LYS A 33 7.77 -1.70 -12.19
C LYS A 33 6.63 -2.60 -12.62
N CYS A 34 6.90 -3.90 -12.71
CA CYS A 34 5.86 -4.86 -13.06
C CYS A 34 4.78 -4.93 -11.96
N GLY A 35 3.58 -5.42 -12.29
CA GLY A 35 2.44 -5.41 -11.37
C GLY A 35 2.74 -6.07 -10.01
N LYS A 36 3.50 -7.17 -10.01
CA LYS A 36 3.90 -7.86 -8.77
C LYS A 36 4.83 -7.02 -7.89
N GLU A 37 5.83 -6.38 -8.49
CA GLU A 37 6.76 -5.51 -7.77
C GLU A 37 6.05 -4.29 -7.20
N ALA A 38 5.17 -3.67 -7.98
CA ALA A 38 4.35 -2.54 -7.51
C ALA A 38 3.44 -2.93 -6.34
N MET A 39 2.83 -4.13 -6.38
CA MET A 39 2.03 -4.65 -5.26
C MET A 39 2.86 -4.90 -4.00
N ILE A 40 4.06 -5.48 -4.13
CA ILE A 40 4.95 -5.72 -2.98
C ILE A 40 5.40 -4.38 -2.38
N ALA A 41 5.75 -3.41 -3.22
CA ALA A 41 6.10 -2.06 -2.77
C ALA A 41 4.93 -1.37 -2.06
N GLY A 42 3.70 -1.51 -2.58
CA GLY A 42 2.47 -1.06 -1.93
C GLY A 42 2.26 -1.70 -0.56
N LEU A 43 2.41 -3.02 -0.45
CA LEU A 43 2.24 -3.72 0.83
C LEU A 43 3.24 -3.25 1.88
N ASN A 44 4.50 -3.00 1.49
CA ASN A 44 5.51 -2.46 2.39
C ASN A 44 5.18 -1.03 2.84
N LYS A 45 4.64 -0.19 1.95
CA LYS A 45 4.15 1.15 2.29
C LYS A 45 2.96 1.07 3.25
N PHE A 46 2.01 0.16 3.00
CA PHE A 46 0.86 -0.08 3.87
C PHE A 46 1.29 -0.43 5.29
N LEU A 47 2.20 -1.39 5.45
CA LEU A 47 2.68 -1.80 6.77
C LEU A 47 3.35 -0.64 7.51
N ARG A 48 4.18 0.17 6.83
CA ARG A 48 4.80 1.35 7.46
C ARG A 48 3.76 2.37 7.93
N VAL A 49 2.75 2.66 7.13
CA VAL A 49 1.66 3.57 7.50
C VAL A 49 0.86 3.01 8.68
N TYR A 50 0.53 1.72 8.64
CA TYR A 50 -0.19 1.04 9.71
C TYR A 50 0.58 1.11 11.03
N TYR A 51 1.86 0.71 11.04
CA TYR A 51 2.69 0.77 12.23
C TYR A 51 2.84 2.20 12.75
N GLY A 52 3.04 3.20 11.89
CA GLY A 52 3.10 4.61 12.32
C GLY A 52 1.85 5.04 13.08
N LYS A 53 0.66 4.80 12.51
CA LYS A 53 -0.63 5.12 13.13
C LYS A 53 -0.84 4.38 14.45
N VAL A 54 -0.48 3.09 14.49
CA VAL A 54 -0.61 2.27 15.70
C VAL A 54 0.32 2.79 16.79
N MET A 55 1.58 3.10 16.45
CA MET A 55 2.53 3.62 17.43
C MET A 55 2.13 4.98 17.98
N GLU A 56 1.57 5.88 17.15
CA GLU A 56 1.02 7.16 17.59
C GLU A 56 -0.04 6.96 18.69
N LEU A 57 -0.93 5.96 18.54
CA LEU A 57 -1.97 5.64 19.53
C LEU A 57 -1.42 5.07 20.85
N TYR A 58 -0.23 4.46 20.84
CA TYR A 58 0.39 3.86 22.03
C TYR A 58 1.54 4.72 22.61
N SER A 59 1.78 5.91 22.06
CA SER A 59 2.86 6.81 22.49
C SER A 59 2.47 7.79 23.60
N GLU A 60 1.27 7.62 24.17
CA GLU A 60 0.74 8.30 25.36
C GLU A 60 0.77 7.36 26.59
#